data_AF-A0A0F7FC76-F1
#
_entry.id   AF-A0A0F7FC76-F1
#
_cell.length_a   1.000
_cell.length_b   1.000
_cell.length_c   1.000
_cell.angle_alpha   90.00
_cell.angle_beta   90.00
_cell.angle_gamma   90.00
#
_symmetry.space_group_name_H-M   'P 1'
#
loop_
_entity.id
_entity.type
_entity.pdbx_description
1 polymer ?
#
loop_
_entity_poly.entity_id
_entity_poly.type
_entity_poly.pdbx_seq_one_letter_code
_entity_poly.pdbx_strand_id
1 'polypeptide(L)' 'MTYVDTSDVSVRMFITVLLVLLIIAPMISLGVLRLFQSRQKAGLLLIGGGIAVYAVFRIAMSLIPA' A
#
# COMPACT_ATOMS: atom_id res chain seq x y z
N MET A 1 -3.02 8.36 28.32
CA MET A 1 -3.22 7.67 27.04
C MET A 1 -4.56 8.12 26.50
N THR A 2 -4.58 9.10 25.61
CA THR A 2 -5.81 9.49 24.91
C THR A 2 -6.19 8.33 24.00
N TYR A 3 -7.37 7.77 24.23
CA TYR A 3 -7.97 6.76 23.37
C TYR A 3 -8.12 7.37 21.98
N VAL A 4 -7.46 6.79 20.98
CA VAL A 4 -7.67 7.20 19.59
C VAL A 4 -9.06 6.69 19.21
N ASP A 5 -10.05 7.56 19.36
CA ASP A 5 -11.44 7.26 19.01
C ASP A 5 -11.52 6.82 17.56
N THR A 6 -11.74 5.51 17.37
CA THR A 6 -11.82 4.86 16.06
C THR A 6 -13.23 4.98 15.47
N SER A 7 -14.15 5.56 16.24
CA SER A 7 -15.57 5.81 15.93
C SER A 7 -15.78 6.65 14.67
N ASP A 8 -14.81 7.51 14.35
CA ASP A 8 -14.82 8.39 13.16
C ASP A 8 -13.88 7.90 12.04
N VAL A 9 -13.28 6.72 12.19
CA VAL A 9 -12.42 6.17 11.13
C VAL A 9 -13.31 5.72 9.99
N SER A 10 -13.37 6.54 8.94
CA SER A 10 -14.01 6.19 7.68
C SER A 10 -13.48 4.85 7.18
N VAL A 11 -14.39 3.98 6.74
CA VAL A 11 -14.08 2.67 6.13
C VAL A 11 -12.99 2.80 5.05
N ARG A 12 -13.00 3.92 4.31
CA ARG A 12 -11.97 4.24 3.32
C ARG A 12 -10.57 4.35 3.92
N MET A 13 -10.41 5.04 5.05
CA MET A 13 -9.12 5.17 5.74
C MET A 13 -8.66 3.81 6.29
N PHE A 14 -9.56 3.04 6.90
CA PHE A 14 -9.23 1.72 7.43
C PHE A 14 -8.69 0.77 6.35
N ILE A 15 -9.40 0.66 5.22
CA ILE A 15 -8.98 -0.18 4.10
C ILE A 15 -7.67 0.32 3.48
N THR A 16 -7.49 1.64 3.39
CA THR A 16 -6.23 2.23 2.89
C THR A 16 -5.04 1.83 3.77
N VAL A 17 -5.19 1.93 5.10
CA VAL A 17 -4.14 1.53 6.05
C VAL A 17 -3.85 0.04 5.95
N LEU A 18 -4.87 -0.81 5.88
CA LEU A 18 -4.69 -2.26 5.69
C LEU A 18 -3.94 -2.58 4.40
N LEU A 19 -4.32 -1.96 3.28
CA LEU A 19 -3.66 -2.15 2.00
C LEU A 19 -2.18 -1.75 2.06
N VAL A 20 -1.90 -0.61 2.71
CA VAL A 20 -0.53 -0.12 2.87
C VAL A 20 0.29 -1.09 3.72
N LEU A 21 -0.22 -1.49 4.89
CA LEU A 21 0.51 -2.34 5.83
C LEU A 21 0.71 -3.77 5.32
N LEU A 22 -0.33 -4.36 4.72
CA LEU A 22 -0.31 -5.78 4.35
C LEU A 22 0.26 -6.05 2.95
N ILE A 23 0.19 -5.07 2.03
CA ILE A 23 0.60 -5.29 0.64
C ILE A 23 1.72 -4.33 0.24
N ILE A 24 1.49 -3.03 0.32
CA ILE A 24 2.44 -2.06 -0.26
C ILE A 24 3.76 -2.04 0.52
N ALA A 25 3.71 -1.99 1.85
CA ALA A 25 4.88 -1.97 2.71
C ALA A 25 5.80 -3.20 2.51
N PRO A 26 5.31 -4.46 2.56
CA PRO A 26 6.17 -5.61 2.31
C PRO A 26 6.67 -5.68 0.85
N MET A 27 5.87 -5.26 -0.13
CA MET A 27 6.32 -5.21 -1.53
C MET A 27 7.47 -4.22 -1.73
N ILE A 28 7.36 -3.01 -1.19
CA ILE A 28 8.42 -2.00 -1.26
C ILE A 28 9.64 -2.46 -0.48
N SER A 29 9.47 -3.00 0.74
CA SER A 29 10.57 -3.51 1.56
C SER A 29 11.38 -4.59 0.84
N LEU A 30 10.70 -5.60 0.29
CA LEU A 30 11.33 -6.65 -0.51
C LEU A 30 11.94 -6.11 -1.81
N GLY A 31 11.29 -5.12 -2.44
CA GLY A 31 11.79 -4.47 -3.64
C GLY A 31 13.12 -3.74 -3.41
N VAL A 32 13.21 -2.98 -2.33
CA VAL A 32 14.43 -2.30 -1.89
C VAL A 32 15.52 -3.31 -1.52
N LEU A 33 15.17 -4.37 -0.76
CA LEU A 33 16.11 -5.44 -0.44
C LEU A 33 16.70 -6.09 -1.70
N ARG A 34 15.87 -6.37 -2.71
CA ARG A 34 16.33 -6.94 -3.99
C ARG A 34 17.19 -5.97 -4.80
N LEU A 35 16.94 -4.67 -4.70
CA LEU A 35 17.78 -3.66 -5.32
C LEU A 35 19.20 -3.67 -4.72
N PHE A 36 19.30 -3.78 -3.39
CA PHE A 36 20.59 -3.93 -2.70
C PHE A 36 21.29 -5.25 -3.00
N GLN A 37 20.55 -6.31 -3.34
CA GLN A 37 21.12 -7.59 -3.78
C GLN A 37 21.56 -7.59 -5.26
N SER A 38 21.68 -6.42 -5.91
CA SER A 38 21.97 -6.28 -7.35
C SER A 38 20.93 -6.95 -8.28
N ARG A 39 19.77 -7.36 -7.74
CA ARG A 39 18.64 -7.89 -8.53
C ARG A 39 17.73 -6.76 -8.98
N GLN A 40 18.31 -5.78 -9.69
CA GLN A 40 17.67 -4.50 -10.03
C GLN A 40 16.32 -4.67 -10.72
N LYS A 41 16.22 -5.58 -11.71
CA LYS A 41 14.95 -5.85 -12.42
C LYS A 41 13.85 -6.30 -11.46
N ALA A 42 14.15 -7.26 -10.59
CA ALA A 42 13.18 -7.81 -9.65
C ALA A 42 12.81 -6.82 -8.54
N GLY A 43 13.75 -5.98 -8.10
CA GLY A 43 13.50 -4.92 -7.12
C GLY A 43 12.58 -3.83 -7.69
N LEU A 44 12.87 -3.35 -8.90
CA LEU A 44 12.04 -2.34 -9.58
C LEU A 44 10.64 -2.87 -9.89
N LEU A 45 10.50 -4.15 -10.26
CA LEU A 45 9.18 -4.76 -10.53
C LEU A 45 8.32 -4.83 -9.27
N LEU A 46 8.92 -5.11 -8.09
CA LEU A 46 8.21 -5.11 -6.82
C LEU A 46 7.79 -3.70 -6.38
N ILE A 47 8.67 -2.71 -6.52
CA ILE A 47 8.37 -1.32 -6.19
C ILE A 47 7.29 -0.78 -7.13
N GLY A 48 7.46 -0.99 -8.44
CA GLY A 48 6.47 -0.63 -9.45
C GLY A 48 5.13 -1.34 -9.23
N GLY A 49 5.16 -2.61 -8.83
CA GLY A 49 3.98 -3.37 -8.43
C GLY A 49 3.24 -2.75 -7.25
N GLY A 50 3.95 -2.32 -6.20
CA GLY A 50 3.34 -1.62 -5.05
C GLY A 50 2.67 -0.31 -5.45
N ILE A 51 3.31 0.46 -6.34
CA ILE A 51 2.73 1.70 -6.89
C ILE A 51 1.49 1.39 -7.74
N ALA A 52 1.55 0.35 -8.58
CA ALA A 52 0.43 -0.06 -9.41
C ALA A 52 -0.79 -0.51 -8.58
N VAL A 53 -0.58 -1.28 -7.51
CA VAL A 53 -1.66 -1.66 -6.58
C VAL A 53 -2.32 -0.44 -5.96
N TYR A 54 -1.54 0.55 -5.51
CA TYR A 54 -2.09 1.79 -4.97
C TYR A 54 -2.90 2.58 -6.02
N ALA A 55 -2.40 2.66 -7.26
CA ALA A 55 -3.10 3.32 -8.35
C ALA A 55 -4.45 2.64 -8.66
N VAL A 56 -4.47 1.31 -8.76
CA VAL A 56 -5.69 0.53 -8.98
C VAL A 56 -6.67 0.71 -7.83
N PHE A 57 -6.19 0.67 -6.59
CA PHE A 57 -7.03 0.89 -5.41
C PHE A 57 -7.66 2.29 -5.42
N ARG A 58 -6.88 3.32 -5.73
CA ARG A 58 -7.38 4.70 -5.78
C ARG A 58 -8.43 4.86 -6.88
N ILE A 59 -8.24 4.21 -8.03
CA ILE A 59 -9.23 4.18 -9.12
C ILE A 59 -10.50 3.47 -8.63
N ALA A 60 -10.39 2.24 -8.11
CA ALA A 60 -11.55 1.50 -7.61
C ALA A 60 -12.35 2.29 -6.56
N MET A 61 -11.67 2.95 -5.63
CA MET A 61 -12.28 3.81 -4.61
C MET A 61 -12.91 5.10 -5.17
N SER A 62 -12.53 5.53 -6.37
CA SER A 62 -13.15 6.67 -7.05
C SER A 62 -14.42 6.29 -7.82
N LEU A 63 -14.52 5.01 -8.23
CA LEU A 63 -15.71 4.47 -8.91
C LEU A 63 -16.82 4.04 -7.94
N ILE A 64 -16.52 3.83 -6.65
CA ILE A 64 -17.51 3.49 -5.64
C ILE A 64 -18.08 4.80 -5.07
N PRO A 65 -19.33 5.19 -5.41
CA PRO A 65 -20.01 6.31 -4.75
C PRO A 65 -20.18 5.98 -3.27
N ALA A 66 -19.92 6.98 -2.42
CA ALA A 66 -19.98 6.88 -0.96
C ALA A 66 -21.40 6.58 -0.46
#